data_AF-A0A250WYL6-F1
#
_entry.id   AF-A0A250WYL6-F1
#
_cell.length_a   1.000
_cell.length_b   1.000
_cell.length_c   1.000
_cell.angle_alpha   90.00
_cell.angle_beta   90.00
_cell.angle_gamma   90.00
#
_symmetry.space_group_name_H-M   'P 1'
#
loop_
_entity.id
_entity.type
_entity.pdbx_description
1 polymer ?
#
loop_
_entity_poly.entity_id
_entity_poly.type
_entity_poly.pdbx_seq_one_letter_code
_entity_poly.pdbx_strand_id
1 'polypeptide(L)'
;MALQSKTMPVARVRGVHSIKSGSVRAQRVVVVSAEKSSYWPTQYETLVSMGLKSIEPEEAEGLASQGKCLLVDVRPKEAYDESHIPGSVSIPLYQALDWSSGAVLQKALKFMAYSFNGVKPIEPNPNIVQQLQEASEGGKKGLIMLCEAGGTMKPSVNFPQGKASRSLVASYRAYNEAGLTNIMHLNRGLYGWFQAGLPFEGEYKPDVGRTPNAASEPTLKILASARGYEMRPGDKR
;
A
#
# COMPACT_ATOMS: atom_id res chain seq x y z
N MET A 1 -16.76 74.69 66.36
CA MET A 1 -17.97 73.86 66.15
C MET A 1 -17.53 72.54 65.55
N ALA A 2 -17.67 71.47 66.33
CA ALA A 2 -17.29 70.11 65.97
C ALA A 2 -18.23 69.52 64.90
N LEU A 3 -17.70 68.70 64.00
CA LEU A 3 -18.51 67.77 63.21
C LEU A 3 -17.78 66.43 63.09
N GLN A 4 -18.58 65.40 63.36
CA GLN A 4 -18.21 64.07 63.81
C GLN A 4 -17.75 63.15 62.69
N SER A 5 -16.98 62.15 63.12
CA SER A 5 -16.66 60.91 62.45
C SER A 5 -17.90 60.13 62.01
N LYS A 6 -17.87 59.61 60.77
CA LYS A 6 -18.69 58.48 60.34
C LYS A 6 -17.80 57.47 59.62
N THR A 7 -17.59 56.34 60.29
CA THR A 7 -17.08 55.10 59.71
C THR A 7 -18.16 54.44 58.85
N MET A 8 -17.79 53.94 57.68
CA MET A 8 -18.62 53.09 56.80
C MET A 8 -17.75 51.93 56.25
N PRO A 9 -18.35 50.78 55.93
CA PRO A 9 -17.76 49.46 56.18
C PRO A 9 -16.94 48.86 55.03
N VAL A 10 -16.13 47.89 55.43
CA VAL A 10 -15.27 46.99 54.64
C VAL A 10 -16.04 46.27 53.53
N ALA A 11 -15.65 46.49 52.27
CA ALA A 11 -16.05 45.67 51.13
C ALA A 11 -14.94 44.67 50.78
N ARG A 12 -15.27 43.39 50.96
CA ARG A 12 -14.45 42.21 50.71
C ARG A 12 -14.37 41.94 49.20
N VAL A 13 -13.25 42.29 48.56
CA VAL A 13 -13.00 41.90 47.16
C VAL A 13 -12.47 40.46 47.13
N ARG A 14 -13.31 39.57 46.62
CA ARG A 14 -13.01 38.16 46.36
C ARG A 14 -12.24 38.02 45.04
N GLY A 15 -11.22 37.17 45.05
CA GLY A 15 -10.88 36.32 43.90
C GLY A 15 -9.86 36.85 42.92
N VAL A 16 -8.57 36.68 43.24
CA VAL A 16 -7.49 36.62 42.24
C VAL A 16 -7.70 35.33 41.43
N HIS A 17 -8.29 35.43 40.24
CA HIS A 17 -8.30 34.31 39.30
C HIS A 17 -6.92 34.24 38.63
N SER A 18 -6.14 33.28 39.09
CA SER A 18 -4.89 32.81 38.49
C SER A 18 -5.11 32.54 36.99
N ILE A 19 -4.45 33.33 36.14
CA ILE A 19 -4.26 33.01 34.73
C ILE A 19 -3.30 31.83 34.70
N LYS A 20 -3.85 30.62 34.61
CA LYS A 20 -3.05 29.41 34.41
C LYS A 20 -2.37 29.54 33.05
N SER A 21 -1.04 29.60 33.07
CA SER A 21 -0.18 29.42 31.91
C SER A 21 -0.53 28.07 31.27
N GLY A 22 -1.27 28.13 30.16
CA GLY A 22 -1.49 26.98 29.30
C GLY A 22 -0.16 26.56 28.71
N SER A 23 0.47 25.55 29.32
CA SER A 23 1.57 24.82 28.72
C SER A 23 1.04 24.20 27.43
N VAL A 24 1.34 24.85 26.31
CA VAL A 24 1.09 24.28 24.98
C VAL A 24 2.01 23.07 24.90
N ARG A 25 1.43 21.89 25.17
CA ARG A 25 2.12 20.61 25.06
C ARG A 25 2.56 20.50 23.61
N ALA A 26 3.84 20.78 23.35
CA ALA A 26 4.47 20.55 22.07
C ALA A 26 4.19 19.10 21.71
N GLN A 27 3.26 18.90 20.77
CA GLN A 27 3.07 17.59 20.18
C GLN A 27 4.40 17.27 19.53
N ARG A 28 5.13 16.29 20.09
CA ARG A 28 6.22 15.64 19.37
C ARG A 28 5.59 15.13 18.09
N VAL A 29 5.83 15.84 17.00
CA VAL A 29 5.75 15.27 15.67
C VAL A 29 6.73 14.12 15.72
N VAL A 30 6.20 12.91 15.92
CA VAL A 30 6.96 11.70 15.77
C VAL A 30 7.26 11.67 14.29
N VAL A 31 8.45 12.11 13.91
CA VAL A 31 9.02 11.78 12.61
C VAL A 31 9.08 10.27 12.60
N VAL A 32 8.09 9.66 11.97
CA VAL A 32 8.00 8.22 11.79
C VAL A 32 9.25 7.85 11.02
N SER A 33 10.20 7.27 11.76
CA SER A 33 11.34 6.57 11.22
C SER A 33 10.85 5.69 10.07
N ALA A 34 11.57 5.65 8.97
CA ALA A 34 11.26 4.79 7.83
C ALA A 34 11.30 3.32 8.29
N GLU A 35 10.19 2.81 8.82
CA GLU A 35 10.18 1.53 9.52
C GLU A 35 10.00 0.39 8.52
N LYS A 36 10.79 -0.67 8.75
CA LYS A 36 10.69 -1.97 8.08
C LYS A 36 9.21 -2.33 7.93
N SER A 37 8.75 -2.52 6.70
CA SER A 37 7.44 -3.11 6.37
C SER A 37 7.05 -4.13 7.44
N SER A 38 5.91 -3.93 8.08
CA SER A 38 5.41 -4.81 9.13
C SER A 38 5.38 -6.29 8.68
N TYR A 39 5.48 -7.19 9.64
CA TYR A 39 5.42 -8.63 9.38
C TYR A 39 4.08 -9.02 8.75
N TRP A 40 4.09 -9.87 7.70
CA TRP A 40 2.90 -10.16 6.88
C TRP A 40 1.64 -10.54 7.68
N PRO A 41 1.70 -11.44 8.69
CA PRO A 41 0.54 -11.74 9.53
C PRO A 41 -0.13 -10.52 10.16
N THR A 42 0.63 -9.52 10.63
CA THR A 42 0.06 -8.28 11.17
C THR A 42 -0.63 -7.45 10.08
N GLN A 43 -0.03 -7.39 8.88
CA GLN A 43 -0.67 -6.72 7.74
C GLN A 43 -1.95 -7.43 7.34
N TYR A 44 -1.91 -8.76 7.24
CA TYR A 44 -3.05 -9.59 6.91
C TYR A 44 -4.21 -9.38 7.89
N GLU A 45 -3.97 -9.46 9.20
CA GLU A 45 -4.98 -9.21 10.23
C GLU A 45 -5.58 -7.79 10.13
N THR A 46 -4.74 -6.80 9.82
CA THR A 46 -5.20 -5.42 9.59
C THR A 46 -6.11 -5.34 8.36
N LEU A 47 -5.73 -5.96 7.25
CA LEU A 47 -6.51 -5.96 6.01
C LEU A 47 -7.81 -6.79 6.13
N VAL A 48 -7.79 -7.87 6.90
CA VAL A 48 -9.00 -8.63 7.23
C VAL A 48 -9.93 -7.79 8.10
N SER A 49 -9.41 -7.14 9.14
CA SER A 49 -10.23 -6.33 10.05
C SER A 49 -10.82 -5.09 9.38
N MET A 50 -10.12 -4.48 8.42
CA MET A 50 -10.71 -3.41 7.60
C MET A 50 -11.75 -3.91 6.60
N GLY A 51 -11.84 -5.21 6.36
CA GLY A 51 -12.72 -5.79 5.34
C GLY A 51 -12.26 -5.52 3.91
N LEU A 52 -10.94 -5.54 3.66
CA LEU A 52 -10.38 -5.31 2.32
C LEU A 52 -11.02 -6.27 1.29
N LYS A 53 -11.63 -5.70 0.25
CA LYS A 53 -12.21 -6.48 -0.84
C LYS A 53 -11.19 -6.74 -1.93
N SER A 54 -11.05 -8.01 -2.32
CA SER A 54 -10.40 -8.39 -3.58
C SER A 54 -11.46 -8.54 -4.65
N ILE A 55 -11.37 -7.78 -5.73
CA ILE A 55 -12.35 -7.73 -6.81
C ILE A 55 -11.77 -8.33 -8.10
N GLU A 56 -12.62 -8.89 -8.95
CA GLU A 56 -12.19 -9.44 -10.25
C GLU A 56 -11.90 -8.33 -11.28
N PRO A 57 -11.10 -8.60 -12.32
CA PRO A 57 -10.70 -7.59 -13.30
C PRO A 57 -11.86 -6.87 -13.99
N GLU A 58 -12.92 -7.57 -14.36
CA GLU A 58 -14.09 -7.00 -15.04
C GLU A 58 -14.88 -6.05 -14.13
N GLU A 59 -14.99 -6.38 -12.83
CA GLU A 59 -15.59 -5.48 -11.84
C GLU A 59 -14.72 -4.23 -11.65
N ALA A 60 -13.39 -4.41 -11.58
CA ALA A 60 -12.44 -3.32 -11.46
C ALA A 60 -12.49 -2.37 -12.67
N GLU A 61 -12.60 -2.91 -13.89
CA GLU A 61 -12.80 -2.15 -15.11
C GLU A 61 -14.09 -1.33 -15.04
N GLY A 62 -15.20 -1.94 -14.66
CA GLY A 62 -16.49 -1.24 -14.55
C GLY A 62 -16.46 -0.10 -13.52
N LEU A 63 -15.77 -0.29 -12.39
CA LEU A 63 -15.61 0.78 -11.38
C LEU A 63 -14.69 1.91 -11.86
N ALA A 64 -13.64 1.57 -12.59
CA ALA A 64 -12.68 2.54 -13.13
C ALA A 64 -13.28 3.36 -14.28
N SER A 65 -13.97 2.72 -15.23
CA SER A 65 -14.61 3.38 -16.37
C SER A 65 -15.75 4.31 -15.95
N GLN A 66 -16.42 4.01 -14.83
CA GLN A 66 -17.42 4.88 -14.20
C GLN A 66 -16.80 6.02 -13.37
N GLY A 67 -15.47 6.08 -13.25
CA GLY A 67 -14.75 7.10 -12.47
C GLY A 67 -14.89 6.94 -10.95
N LYS A 68 -15.49 5.85 -10.46
CA LYS A 68 -15.71 5.59 -9.02
C LYS A 68 -14.40 5.25 -8.30
N CYS A 69 -13.52 4.54 -8.99
CA CYS A 69 -12.23 4.13 -8.48
C CYS A 69 -11.10 4.47 -9.44
N LEU A 70 -9.89 4.64 -8.91
CA LEU A 70 -8.66 4.77 -9.67
C LEU A 70 -7.84 3.49 -9.53
N LEU A 71 -7.38 2.94 -10.65
CA LEU A 71 -6.43 1.82 -10.66
C LEU A 71 -5.03 2.33 -10.36
N VAL A 72 -4.38 1.73 -9.36
CA VAL A 72 -3.04 2.11 -8.91
C VAL A 72 -2.08 0.94 -9.09
N ASP A 73 -1.18 1.05 -10.06
CA ASP A 73 -0.13 0.07 -10.31
C ASP A 73 1.09 0.34 -9.42
N VAL A 74 1.39 -0.62 -8.54
CA VAL A 74 2.52 -0.55 -7.60
C VAL A 74 3.74 -1.38 -8.02
N ARG A 75 3.78 -1.84 -9.28
CA ARG A 75 4.97 -2.46 -9.90
C ARG A 75 6.09 -1.41 -10.08
N PRO A 76 7.33 -1.86 -10.32
CA PRO A 76 8.42 -0.98 -10.75
C PRO A 76 7.97 -0.09 -11.92
N LYS A 77 8.45 1.14 -11.92
CA LYS A 77 8.09 2.15 -12.92
C LYS A 77 8.38 1.67 -14.34
N GLU A 78 9.48 0.94 -14.52
CA GLU A 78 9.87 0.37 -15.81
C GLU A 78 8.83 -0.63 -16.34
N ALA A 79 8.28 -1.49 -15.47
CA ALA A 79 7.27 -2.47 -15.86
C ALA A 79 5.93 -1.80 -16.23
N TYR A 80 5.61 -0.68 -15.58
CA TYR A 80 4.46 0.15 -15.94
C TYR A 80 4.66 0.82 -17.31
N ASP A 81 5.84 1.39 -17.55
CA ASP A 81 6.17 2.09 -18.79
C ASP A 81 6.18 1.16 -20.01
N GLU A 82 6.56 -0.11 -19.82
CA GLU A 82 6.48 -1.14 -20.85
C GLU A 82 5.02 -1.51 -21.18
N SER A 83 4.20 -1.70 -20.15
CA SER A 83 2.77 -1.95 -20.33
C SER A 83 1.96 -1.73 -19.05
N HIS A 84 0.77 -1.18 -19.18
CA HIS A 84 -0.13 -0.93 -18.06
C HIS A 84 -1.59 -0.86 -18.50
N ILE A 85 -2.51 -0.72 -17.54
CA ILE A 85 -3.94 -0.57 -17.80
C ILE A 85 -4.22 0.89 -18.20
N PRO A 86 -4.97 1.16 -19.29
CA PRO A 86 -5.32 2.53 -19.67
C PRO A 86 -6.00 3.29 -18.54
N GLY A 87 -5.57 4.53 -18.29
CA GLY A 87 -6.12 5.39 -17.23
C GLY A 87 -5.74 4.99 -15.80
N SER A 88 -4.89 3.96 -15.60
CA SER A 88 -4.27 3.70 -14.30
C SER A 88 -3.16 4.72 -13.99
N VAL A 89 -2.69 4.72 -12.73
CA VAL A 89 -1.54 5.54 -12.31
C VAL A 89 -0.43 4.67 -11.75
N SER A 90 0.82 5.04 -12.03
CA SER A 90 2.00 4.38 -11.48
C SER A 90 2.36 4.98 -10.12
N ILE A 91 2.27 4.19 -9.05
CA ILE A 91 2.74 4.53 -7.70
C ILE A 91 3.57 3.35 -7.18
N PRO A 92 4.83 3.20 -7.60
CA PRO A 92 5.64 2.04 -7.26
C PRO A 92 5.83 1.87 -5.74
N LEU A 93 5.66 0.64 -5.25
CA LEU A 93 5.98 0.32 -3.85
C LEU A 93 7.50 0.41 -3.56
N TYR A 94 8.29 0.08 -4.58
CA TYR A 94 9.74 0.17 -4.57
C TYR A 94 10.20 0.92 -5.82
N GLN A 95 11.29 1.65 -5.68
CA GLN A 95 11.92 2.43 -6.74
C GLN A 95 13.40 2.05 -6.88
N ALA A 96 14.03 2.47 -7.97
CA ALA A 96 15.48 2.41 -8.11
C ALA A 96 16.14 3.22 -6.98
N LEU A 97 17.36 2.83 -6.60
CA LEU A 97 18.13 3.58 -5.61
C LEU A 97 18.31 5.03 -6.04
N ASP A 98 17.83 5.93 -5.21
CA ASP A 98 18.09 7.35 -5.33
C ASP A 98 19.44 7.68 -4.67
N TRP A 99 20.42 8.06 -5.49
CA TRP A 99 21.76 8.42 -5.00
C TRP A 99 21.83 9.82 -4.40
N SER A 100 20.80 10.64 -4.60
CA SER A 100 20.76 12.03 -4.11
C SER A 100 20.31 12.14 -2.65
N SER A 101 19.82 11.05 -2.05
CA SER A 101 19.30 11.03 -0.68
C SER A 101 19.86 9.89 0.18
N GLY A 102 20.14 10.16 1.46
CA GLY A 102 20.48 9.15 2.47
C GLY A 102 21.96 8.73 2.55
N ALA A 103 22.21 7.56 3.15
CA ALA A 103 23.56 7.06 3.46
C ALA A 103 24.26 6.47 2.21
N VAL A 104 24.90 7.34 1.43
CA VAL A 104 25.57 7.02 0.15
C VAL A 104 26.48 5.79 0.22
N LEU A 105 27.26 5.62 1.31
CA LEU A 105 28.16 4.46 1.47
C LEU A 105 27.40 3.13 1.56
N GLN A 106 26.27 3.10 2.26
CA GLN A 106 25.43 1.89 2.37
C GLN A 106 24.74 1.58 1.04
N LYS A 107 24.28 2.62 0.33
CA LYS A 107 23.72 2.50 -1.01
C LYS A 107 24.77 1.98 -2.01
N ALA A 108 26.01 2.44 -1.92
CA ALA A 108 27.14 1.97 -2.72
C ALA A 108 27.47 0.49 -2.46
N LEU A 109 27.54 0.08 -1.19
CA LEU A 109 27.78 -1.32 -0.84
C LEU A 109 26.65 -2.23 -1.33
N LYS A 110 25.40 -1.81 -1.14
CA LYS A 110 24.22 -2.50 -1.67
C LYS A 110 24.30 -2.59 -3.19
N PHE A 111 24.63 -1.50 -3.87
CA PHE A 111 24.75 -1.52 -5.32
C PHE A 111 25.79 -2.52 -5.81
N MET A 112 26.99 -2.51 -5.21
CA MET A 112 28.05 -3.47 -5.54
C MET A 112 27.58 -4.91 -5.34
N ALA A 113 27.05 -5.23 -4.16
CA ALA A 113 26.62 -6.59 -3.82
C ALA A 113 25.54 -7.14 -4.77
N TYR A 114 24.56 -6.33 -5.16
CA TYR A 114 23.47 -6.77 -6.03
C TYR A 114 23.86 -6.76 -7.52
N SER A 115 24.75 -5.84 -7.93
CA SER A 115 25.22 -5.77 -9.32
C SER A 115 26.10 -6.95 -9.70
N PHE A 116 26.89 -7.51 -8.77
CA PHE A 116 27.61 -8.77 -9.01
C PHE A 116 26.69 -9.96 -9.34
N ASN A 117 25.43 -9.90 -8.90
CA ASN A 117 24.41 -10.91 -9.19
C ASN A 117 23.51 -10.52 -10.38
N GLY A 118 23.83 -9.43 -11.10
CA GLY A 118 23.03 -8.93 -12.21
C GLY A 118 21.65 -8.37 -11.80
N VAL A 119 21.43 -8.09 -10.51
CA VAL A 119 20.15 -7.58 -10.00
C VAL A 119 20.27 -6.07 -9.80
N LYS A 120 19.37 -5.30 -10.44
CA LYS A 120 19.27 -3.87 -10.17
C LYS A 120 18.79 -3.64 -8.74
N PRO A 121 19.54 -2.92 -7.92
CA PRO A 121 19.18 -2.70 -6.53
C PRO A 121 18.05 -1.68 -6.40
N ILE A 122 17.06 -2.00 -5.57
CA ILE A 122 15.85 -1.20 -5.33
C ILE A 122 15.74 -0.78 -3.86
N GLU A 123 14.95 0.26 -3.58
CA GLU A 123 14.60 0.71 -2.24
C GLU A 123 13.10 1.04 -2.12
N PRO A 124 12.51 1.00 -0.91
CA PRO A 124 11.11 1.38 -0.72
C PRO A 124 10.87 2.82 -1.17
N ASN A 125 9.75 3.08 -1.83
CA ASN A 125 9.33 4.44 -2.16
C ASN A 125 8.94 5.19 -0.87
N PRO A 126 9.66 6.27 -0.49
CA PRO A 126 9.34 7.04 0.72
C PRO A 126 8.06 7.87 0.58
N ASN A 127 7.67 8.23 -0.64
CA ASN A 127 6.57 9.15 -0.93
C ASN A 127 5.25 8.43 -1.21
N ILE A 128 5.20 7.10 -1.17
CA ILE A 128 4.00 6.34 -1.55
C ILE A 128 2.75 6.74 -0.76
N VAL A 129 2.88 7.04 0.54
CA VAL A 129 1.74 7.43 1.39
C VAL A 129 1.13 8.74 0.88
N GLN A 130 1.97 9.74 0.61
CA GLN A 130 1.55 11.02 0.06
C GLN A 130 0.92 10.84 -1.33
N GLN A 131 1.57 10.08 -2.21
CA GLN A 131 1.08 9.83 -3.57
C GLN A 131 -0.29 9.13 -3.57
N LEU A 132 -0.54 8.20 -2.64
CA LEU A 132 -1.84 7.54 -2.49
C LEU A 132 -2.92 8.49 -1.96
N GLN A 133 -2.57 9.41 -1.06
CA GLN A 133 -3.50 10.44 -0.59
C GLN A 133 -3.88 11.40 -1.72
N GLU A 134 -2.91 11.82 -2.52
CA GLU A 134 -3.15 12.66 -3.69
C GLU A 134 -4.00 11.94 -4.75
N ALA A 135 -3.67 10.69 -5.08
CA ALA A 135 -4.40 9.87 -6.05
C ALA A 135 -5.85 9.56 -5.63
N SER A 136 -6.11 9.49 -4.32
CA SER A 136 -7.47 9.32 -3.78
C SER A 136 -8.23 10.63 -3.61
N GLU A 137 -7.65 11.77 -4.00
CA GLU A 137 -8.22 13.11 -3.79
C GLU A 137 -8.53 13.37 -2.30
N GLY A 138 -7.64 12.93 -1.41
CA GLY A 138 -7.81 12.99 0.04
C GLY A 138 -8.86 11.99 0.57
N GLY A 139 -9.03 10.85 -0.10
CA GLY A 139 -9.97 9.78 0.29
C GLY A 139 -11.36 9.88 -0.33
N LYS A 140 -11.62 10.85 -1.22
CA LYS A 140 -12.91 10.98 -1.92
C LYS A 140 -13.08 9.93 -3.02
N LYS A 141 -11.99 9.56 -3.68
CA LYS A 141 -11.96 8.58 -4.76
C LYS A 141 -11.45 7.23 -4.24
N GLY A 142 -12.12 6.15 -4.61
CA GLY A 142 -11.66 4.80 -4.24
C GLY A 142 -10.39 4.42 -4.98
N LEU A 143 -9.55 3.60 -4.36
CA LEU A 143 -8.32 3.08 -4.99
C LEU A 143 -8.42 1.57 -5.19
N ILE A 144 -8.03 1.09 -6.36
CA ILE A 144 -7.88 -0.34 -6.65
C ILE A 144 -6.38 -0.61 -6.85
N MET A 145 -5.77 -1.25 -5.86
CA MET A 145 -4.34 -1.54 -5.86
C MET A 145 -4.04 -2.79 -6.69
N LEU A 146 -3.08 -2.70 -7.61
CA LEU A 146 -2.65 -3.82 -8.43
C LEU A 146 -1.14 -3.95 -8.50
N CYS A 147 -0.70 -5.20 -8.63
CA CYS A 147 0.66 -5.53 -9.01
C CYS A 147 0.60 -6.65 -10.06
N GLU A 148 1.72 -7.33 -10.33
CA GLU A 148 1.77 -8.37 -11.37
C GLU A 148 0.75 -9.50 -11.14
N ALA A 149 0.72 -10.10 -9.95
CA ALA A 149 -0.05 -11.33 -9.67
C ALA A 149 -1.11 -11.18 -8.56
N GLY A 150 -1.23 -10.01 -7.91
CA GLY A 150 -2.21 -9.72 -6.86
C GLY A 150 -1.98 -10.43 -5.51
N GLY A 151 -1.48 -11.67 -5.47
CA GLY A 151 -1.50 -12.45 -4.22
C GLY A 151 -2.92 -12.85 -3.83
N THR A 152 -3.17 -13.14 -2.55
CA THR A 152 -4.51 -13.53 -2.07
C THR A 152 -4.71 -13.26 -0.59
N MET A 153 -5.88 -12.74 -0.23
CA MET A 153 -6.39 -12.68 1.15
C MET A 153 -7.12 -13.97 1.58
N LYS A 154 -7.36 -14.91 0.65
CA LYS A 154 -8.00 -16.18 0.95
C LYS A 154 -6.95 -17.14 1.54
N PRO A 155 -7.14 -17.64 2.78
CA PRO A 155 -6.21 -18.57 3.38
C PRO A 155 -6.28 -19.94 2.70
N SER A 156 -5.18 -20.68 2.74
CA SER A 156 -5.09 -22.08 2.28
C SER A 156 -4.20 -22.89 3.21
N VAL A 157 -4.13 -24.22 3.00
CA VAL A 157 -3.31 -25.13 3.81
C VAL A 157 -1.84 -24.68 3.85
N ASN A 158 -1.30 -24.26 2.71
CA ASN A 158 0.10 -23.82 2.60
C ASN A 158 0.29 -22.34 2.98
N PHE A 159 -0.80 -21.57 3.00
CA PHE A 159 -0.77 -20.13 3.26
C PHE A 159 -1.92 -19.74 4.21
N PRO A 160 -1.79 -20.01 5.52
CA PRO A 160 -2.88 -19.76 6.49
C PRO A 160 -3.27 -18.29 6.63
N GLN A 161 -2.39 -17.36 6.25
CA GLN A 161 -2.65 -15.91 6.19
C GLN A 161 -2.72 -15.41 4.73
N GLY A 162 -3.13 -16.28 3.80
CA GLY A 162 -3.06 -15.98 2.37
C GLY A 162 -1.63 -15.71 1.91
N LYS A 163 -1.48 -15.14 0.71
CA LYS A 163 -0.19 -14.87 0.08
C LYS A 163 0.00 -13.38 -0.11
N ALA A 164 1.00 -12.83 0.58
CA ALA A 164 1.44 -11.45 0.43
C ALA A 164 1.77 -11.11 -1.02
N SER A 165 1.56 -9.85 -1.38
CA SER A 165 1.94 -9.28 -2.67
C SER A 165 2.27 -7.80 -2.50
N ARG A 166 2.89 -7.20 -3.51
CA ARG A 166 3.16 -5.75 -3.52
C ARG A 166 1.87 -4.93 -3.41
N SER A 167 0.80 -5.35 -4.09
CA SER A 167 -0.50 -4.66 -4.01
C SER A 167 -1.14 -4.76 -2.64
N LEU A 168 -1.05 -5.92 -1.96
CA LEU A 168 -1.58 -6.07 -0.60
C LEU A 168 -0.77 -5.28 0.43
N VAL A 169 0.56 -5.27 0.31
CA VAL A 169 1.42 -4.41 1.15
C VAL A 169 1.06 -2.94 0.92
N ALA A 170 0.88 -2.52 -0.33
CA ALA A 170 0.49 -1.15 -0.64
C ALA A 170 -0.92 -0.80 -0.13
N SER A 171 -1.89 -1.73 -0.20
CA SER A 171 -3.21 -1.56 0.44
C SER A 171 -3.10 -1.38 1.95
N TYR A 172 -2.22 -2.14 2.62
CA TYR A 172 -1.96 -1.96 4.04
C TYR A 172 -1.39 -0.57 4.33
N ARG A 173 -0.41 -0.09 3.56
CA ARG A 173 0.15 1.25 3.75
C ARG A 173 -0.89 2.35 3.48
N ALA A 174 -1.70 2.19 2.44
CA ALA A 174 -2.81 3.10 2.13
C ALA A 174 -3.78 3.24 3.31
N TYR A 175 -4.12 2.13 3.96
CA TYR A 175 -5.01 2.14 5.13
C TYR A 175 -4.31 2.63 6.40
N ASN A 176 -3.23 1.96 6.79
CA ASN A 176 -2.59 2.12 8.10
C ASN A 176 -1.73 3.38 8.20
N GLU A 177 -1.06 3.78 7.12
CA GLU A 177 -0.18 4.96 7.11
C GLU A 177 -0.89 6.17 6.52
N ALA A 178 -1.69 5.98 5.46
CA ALA A 178 -2.33 7.07 4.73
C ALA A 178 -3.76 7.41 5.24
N GLY A 179 -4.37 6.54 6.05
CA GLY A 179 -5.71 6.73 6.61
C GLY A 179 -6.85 6.56 5.61
N LEU A 180 -6.60 5.94 4.46
CA LEU A 180 -7.59 5.75 3.40
C LEU A 180 -8.44 4.51 3.68
N THR A 181 -9.76 4.60 3.53
CA THR A 181 -10.68 3.50 3.86
C THR A 181 -11.34 2.87 2.64
N ASN A 182 -11.50 3.63 1.55
CA ASN A 182 -12.06 3.13 0.28
C ASN A 182 -10.95 2.52 -0.60
N ILE A 183 -10.43 1.38 -0.16
CA ILE A 183 -9.37 0.64 -0.85
C ILE A 183 -9.89 -0.74 -1.25
N MET A 184 -9.57 -1.14 -2.47
CA MET A 184 -9.80 -2.46 -3.02
C MET A 184 -8.50 -3.03 -3.56
N HIS A 185 -8.49 -4.34 -3.76
CA HIS A 185 -7.35 -5.09 -4.29
C HIS A 185 -7.75 -5.79 -5.59
N LEU A 186 -6.95 -5.64 -6.65
CA LEU A 186 -7.20 -6.33 -7.92
C LEU A 186 -6.81 -7.81 -7.81
N ASN A 187 -7.79 -8.70 -7.84
CA ASN A 187 -7.54 -10.14 -7.82
C ASN A 187 -6.70 -10.56 -9.04
N ARG A 188 -5.70 -11.41 -8.80
CA ARG A 188 -4.73 -11.87 -9.81
C ARG A 188 -3.92 -10.78 -10.52
N GLY A 189 -4.03 -9.52 -10.07
CA GLY A 189 -3.23 -8.40 -10.56
C GLY A 189 -3.38 -8.14 -12.06
N LEU A 190 -2.33 -7.57 -12.67
CA LEU A 190 -2.30 -7.27 -14.09
C LEU A 190 -2.38 -8.53 -14.97
N TYR A 191 -1.84 -9.65 -14.48
CA TYR A 191 -1.99 -10.91 -15.19
C TYR A 191 -3.45 -11.38 -15.28
N GLY A 192 -4.23 -11.20 -14.20
CA GLY A 192 -5.67 -11.45 -14.22
C GLY A 192 -6.39 -10.59 -15.26
N TRP A 193 -6.04 -9.30 -15.30
CA TRP A 193 -6.55 -8.36 -16.31
C TRP A 193 -6.25 -8.81 -17.74
N PHE A 194 -5.03 -9.30 -17.98
CA PHE A 194 -4.64 -9.90 -19.26
C PHE A 194 -5.48 -11.12 -19.61
N GLN A 195 -5.69 -12.03 -18.66
CA GLN A 195 -6.50 -13.22 -18.89
C GLN A 195 -7.98 -12.94 -19.16
N ALA A 196 -8.50 -11.86 -18.59
CA ALA A 196 -9.84 -11.36 -18.86
C ALA A 196 -9.97 -10.72 -20.26
N GLY A 197 -8.88 -10.58 -21.01
CA GLY A 197 -8.89 -9.97 -22.34
C GLY A 197 -9.17 -8.46 -22.32
N LEU A 198 -8.90 -7.81 -21.19
CA LEU A 198 -9.15 -6.38 -21.00
C LEU A 198 -8.05 -5.52 -21.63
N PRO A 199 -8.32 -4.22 -21.92
CA PRO A 199 -7.39 -3.36 -22.66
C PRO A 199 -6.07 -3.05 -21.94
N PHE A 200 -5.02 -2.79 -22.72
CA PHE A 200 -3.68 -2.38 -22.28
C PHE A 200 -3.16 -1.20 -23.08
N GLU A 201 -2.29 -0.41 -22.46
CA GLU A 201 -1.32 0.43 -23.15
C GLU A 201 0.05 -0.27 -23.14
N GLY A 202 0.74 -0.31 -24.27
CA GLY A 202 2.04 -0.97 -24.41
C GLY A 202 1.98 -2.46 -24.78
N GLU A 203 3.14 -3.13 -24.77
CA GLU A 203 3.28 -4.54 -25.14
C GLU A 203 3.42 -5.41 -23.87
N TYR A 204 2.30 -5.93 -23.37
CA TYR A 204 2.32 -6.77 -22.16
C TYR A 204 2.88 -8.16 -22.45
N LYS A 205 3.96 -8.52 -21.73
CA LYS A 205 4.59 -9.84 -21.75
C LYS A 205 4.48 -10.48 -20.37
N PRO A 206 3.61 -11.50 -20.19
CA PRO A 206 3.44 -12.11 -18.87
C PRO A 206 4.72 -12.83 -18.43
N ASP A 207 5.25 -12.49 -17.25
CA ASP A 207 6.39 -13.18 -16.65
C ASP A 207 5.94 -14.47 -15.93
N VAL A 208 5.50 -15.45 -16.74
CA VAL A 208 4.94 -16.73 -16.27
C VAL A 208 5.91 -17.50 -15.36
N GLY A 209 7.22 -17.28 -15.52
CA GLY A 209 8.27 -17.96 -14.75
C GLY A 209 8.40 -17.50 -13.29
N ARG A 210 8.00 -16.27 -12.97
CA ARG A 210 8.09 -15.70 -11.60
C ARG A 210 6.76 -15.63 -10.86
N THR A 211 5.66 -15.97 -11.52
CA THR A 211 4.30 -15.90 -10.96
C THR A 211 3.63 -17.27 -10.95
N PRO A 212 3.99 -18.20 -10.03
CA PRO A 212 3.39 -19.53 -9.98
C PRO A 212 1.87 -19.50 -9.67
N ASN A 213 1.38 -18.45 -9.01
CA ASN A 213 -0.05 -18.25 -8.76
C ASN A 213 -0.81 -17.67 -9.97
N ALA A 214 -0.09 -17.19 -10.99
CA ALA A 214 -0.69 -16.64 -12.19
C ALA A 214 -1.01 -17.76 -13.19
N ALA A 215 -0.25 -18.86 -13.23
CA ALA A 215 -0.52 -19.93 -14.17
C ALA A 215 -1.96 -20.46 -14.04
N SER A 216 -2.77 -20.31 -15.10
CA SER A 216 -4.05 -21.01 -15.21
C SER A 216 -3.83 -22.52 -15.08
N GLU A 217 -4.79 -23.26 -14.51
CA GLU A 217 -4.78 -24.74 -14.44
C GLU A 217 -4.21 -25.44 -15.69
N PRO A 218 -4.57 -25.07 -16.93
CA PRO A 218 -3.99 -25.67 -18.14
C PRO A 218 -2.48 -25.44 -18.29
N THR A 219 -1.96 -24.28 -17.91
CA THR A 219 -0.53 -23.96 -17.95
C THR A 219 0.24 -24.74 -16.88
N LEU A 220 -0.34 -24.90 -15.69
CA LEU A 220 0.19 -25.79 -14.65
C LEU A 220 0.19 -27.25 -15.10
N LYS A 221 -0.86 -27.72 -15.78
CA LYS A 221 -0.90 -29.07 -16.38
C LYS A 221 0.18 -29.25 -17.45
N ILE A 222 0.38 -28.27 -18.33
CA ILE A 222 1.41 -28.31 -19.37
C ILE A 222 2.81 -28.33 -18.72
N LEU A 223 3.09 -27.46 -17.75
CA LEU A 223 4.36 -27.44 -17.02
C LEU A 223 4.59 -28.69 -16.16
N ALA A 224 3.56 -29.21 -15.51
CA ALA A 224 3.60 -30.45 -14.74
C ALA A 224 3.86 -31.65 -15.67
N SER A 225 3.19 -31.71 -16.83
CA SER A 225 3.43 -32.73 -17.85
C SER A 225 4.84 -32.66 -18.45
N ALA A 226 5.35 -31.45 -18.70
CA ALA A 226 6.70 -31.22 -19.21
C ALA A 226 7.79 -31.55 -18.19
N ARG A 227 7.48 -31.50 -16.88
CA ARG A 227 8.40 -31.86 -15.78
C ARG A 227 8.17 -33.27 -15.24
N GLY A 228 7.30 -34.08 -15.86
CA GLY A 228 7.01 -35.45 -15.45
C GLY A 228 6.27 -35.58 -14.11
N TYR A 229 5.65 -34.51 -13.62
CA TYR A 229 4.84 -34.54 -12.41
C TYR A 229 3.39 -34.89 -12.77
N GLU A 230 2.98 -36.11 -12.46
CA GLU A 230 1.60 -36.54 -12.61
C GLU A 230 0.76 -36.04 -11.42
N MET A 231 -0.17 -35.12 -11.68
CA MET A 231 -1.07 -34.54 -10.67
C MET A 231 -1.86 -35.66 -9.99
N ARG A 232 -1.69 -35.80 -8.67
CA ARG A 232 -2.44 -36.79 -7.89
C ARG A 232 -3.81 -36.22 -7.53
N PRO A 233 -4.84 -37.07 -7.32
CA PRO A 233 -6.19 -36.60 -6.96
C PRO A 233 -6.28 -35.71 -5.71
N GLY A 234 -5.21 -35.65 -4.88
CA GLY A 234 -5.11 -34.77 -3.71
C GLY A 234 -4.59 -33.36 -3.98
N ASP A 235 -4.04 -33.08 -5.17
CA ASP A 235 -3.38 -31.80 -5.49
C ASP A 235 -4.36 -30.70 -5.94
N LYS A 236 -5.65 -31.05 -6.07
CA LYS A 236 -6.74 -30.09 -6.31
C LYS A 236 -7.44 -29.75 -4.99
N ARG A 237 -6.91 -28.77 -4.24
CA ARG A 237 -7.68 -28.01 -3.23
C ARG A 237 -7.16 -26.58 -3.11
#